data_AF-A0A562WNB2-F1
#
_entry.id   AF-A0A562WNB2-F1
#
_cell.length_a   1.000
_cell.length_b   1.000
_cell.length_c   1.000
_cell.angle_alpha   90.00
_cell.angle_beta   90.00
_cell.angle_gamma   90.00
#
_symmetry.space_group_name_H-M   'P 1'
#
loop_
_entity.id
_entity.type
_entity.pdbx_description
1 polymer ?
#
loop_
_entity_poly.entity_id
_entity_poly.type
_entity_poly.pdbx_seq_one_letter_code
_entity_poly.pdbx_strand_id
1 'polypeptide(L)' 'MADTISETVDLLYAVDQENLTRDQQIALGAALAQLAQAERLEQINERLRAIHQILNTWVLRATTDTR' A
#
# COMPACT_ATOMS: atom_id res chain seq x y z
N MET A 1 7.15 0.10 -5.23
CA MET A 1 6.15 0.99 -4.59
C MET A 1 6.27 0.87 -3.09
N ALA A 2 6.36 -0.36 -2.54
CA ALA A 2 6.87 -0.62 -1.18
C ALA A 2 8.08 0.25 -0.73
N ASP A 3 9.16 0.32 -1.53
CA ASP A 3 10.35 1.13 -1.17
C ASP A 3 10.03 2.64 -1.04
N THR A 4 9.16 3.16 -1.92
CA THR A 4 8.75 4.58 -1.92
C THR A 4 7.82 4.92 -0.76
N ILE A 5 6.94 4.00 -0.37
CA ILE A 5 6.07 4.15 0.81
C ILE A 5 6.94 4.12 2.08
N SER A 6 7.88 3.17 2.18
CA SER A 6 8.79 3.06 3.33
C SER A 6 9.65 4.30 3.49
N GLU A 7 10.22 4.83 2.41
CA GLU A 7 11.01 6.07 2.44
C GLU A 7 10.15 7.27 2.85
N THR A 8 8.90 7.35 2.38
CA THR A 8 7.96 8.41 2.77
C THR A 8 7.56 8.33 4.25
N VAL A 9 7.37 7.11 4.78
CA VAL A 9 7.12 6.86 6.20
C VAL A 9 8.28 7.41 7.04
N ASP A 10 9.51 7.04 6.71
CA ASP A 10 10.70 7.44 7.46
C ASP A 10 10.89 8.97 7.46
N LEU A 11 10.66 9.62 6.31
CA LEU A 11 10.72 11.07 6.18
C LEU A 11 9.64 11.78 7.01
N LEU A 12 8.43 11.25 7.07
CA LEU A 12 7.32 11.85 7.83
C LEU A 12 7.48 11.63 9.35
N TYR A 13 8.03 10.50 9.79
CA TYR A 13 8.31 10.25 11.20
C TYR A 13 9.54 11.02 11.72
N ALA A 14 10.42 11.47 10.84
CA ALA A 14 11.54 12.35 11.19
C ALA A 14 11.12 13.82 11.43
N VAL A 15 9.87 14.19 11.13
CA VAL A 15 9.36 15.56 11.35
C VAL A 15 9.16 15.80 12.84
N ASP A 16 9.83 16.83 13.37
CA ASP A 16 9.62 17.31 14.74
C ASP A 16 8.27 18.03 14.85
N GLN A 17 7.27 17.30 15.36
CA GLN A 17 5.89 17.76 15.44
C GLN A 17 5.67 18.86 16.47
N GLU A 18 6.56 18.98 17.47
CA GLU A 18 6.42 19.92 18.58
C GLU A 18 6.72 21.36 18.16
N ASN A 19 7.47 21.54 17.08
CA ASN A 19 7.88 22.85 16.55
C ASN A 19 7.17 23.26 15.25
N LEU A 20 6.13 22.53 14.84
CA LEU A 20 5.37 22.87 13.63
C LEU A 20 4.40 24.02 13.86
N THR A 21 4.28 24.90 12.87
CA THR A 21 3.16 25.84 12.80
C THR A 21 1.86 25.08 12.58
N ARG A 22 0.72 25.72 12.89
CA ARG A 22 -0.60 25.11 12.69
C ARG A 22 -0.82 24.64 11.25
N ASP A 23 -0.40 25.41 10.27
CA ASP A 23 -0.55 25.06 8.85
C ASP A 23 0.34 23.87 8.47
N GLN A 24 1.54 23.77 9.05
CA GLN A 24 2.42 22.63 8.85
C GLN A 24 1.87 21.36 9.52
N GLN A 25 1.22 21.47 10.67
CA GLN A 25 0.52 20.34 11.30
C GLN A 25 -0.64 19.84 10.43
N ILE A 26 -1.40 20.76 9.82
CA ILE A 26 -2.48 20.40 8.88
C ILE A 26 -1.89 19.70 7.64
N ALA A 27 -0.82 20.23 7.08
CA ALA A 27 -0.13 19.64 5.93
C ALA A 27 0.43 18.24 6.26
N LEU A 28 1.03 18.07 7.44
CA LEU A 28 1.52 16.77 7.92
C LEU A 28 0.37 15.77 8.08
N GLY A 29 -0.76 16.18 8.67
CA GLY A 29 -1.95 15.33 8.79
C GLY A 29 -2.49 14.88 7.43
N ALA A 30 -2.50 15.77 6.43
CA ALA A 30 -2.88 15.43 5.07
C ALA A 30 -1.89 14.44 4.41
N ALA A 31 -0.59 14.64 4.60
CA ALA A 31 0.45 13.75 4.09
C ALA A 31 0.34 12.33 4.71
N LEU A 32 0.13 12.23 6.02
CA LEU A 32 -0.11 10.96 6.71
C LEU A 32 -1.38 10.25 6.20
N ALA A 33 -2.46 11.01 5.98
CA ALA A 33 -3.70 10.44 5.42
C ALA A 33 -3.50 9.91 3.98
N GLN A 34 -2.71 10.60 3.15
CA GLN A 34 -2.37 10.14 1.81
C GLN A 34 -1.50 8.88 1.84
N LEU A 35 -0.53 8.82 2.75
CA LEU A 35 0.33 7.66 2.94
C LEU A 35 -0.49 6.41 3.33
N ALA A 36 -1.41 6.54 4.30
CA ALA A 36 -2.31 5.45 4.69
C ALA A 36 -3.20 4.97 3.53
N GLN A 37 -3.62 5.87 2.64
CA GLN A 37 -4.37 5.49 1.43
C GLN A 37 -3.51 4.73 0.43
N ALA A 38 -2.25 5.14 0.24
CA ALA A 38 -1.30 4.44 -0.63
C ALA A 38 -1.00 3.01 -0.13
N GLU A 39 -0.77 2.84 1.17
CA GLU A 39 -0.58 1.52 1.79
C GLU A 39 -1.78 0.60 1.56
N ARG A 40 -3.00 1.13 1.74
CA ARG A 40 -4.23 0.36 1.49
C ARG A 40 -4.35 -0.07 0.02
N LEU A 41 -3.94 0.77 -0.92
CA LEU A 41 -3.93 0.43 -2.35
C LEU A 41 -2.92 -0.67 -2.65
N GLU A 42 -1.72 -0.62 -2.07
CA GLU A 42 -0.70 -1.68 -2.20
C GLU A 42 -1.26 -3.03 -1.69
N GLN A 43 -1.93 -3.03 -0.53
CA GLN A 43 -2.58 -4.22 0.02
C GLN A 43 -3.69 -4.77 -0.90
N ILE A 44 -4.49 -3.90 -1.53
CA ILE A 44 -5.51 -4.30 -2.49
C ILE A 44 -4.86 -4.95 -3.71
N ASN A 45 -3.79 -4.36 -4.26
CA ASN A 45 -3.06 -4.91 -5.39
C ASN A 45 -2.49 -6.30 -5.09
N GLU A 46 -1.91 -6.50 -3.90
CA GLU A 46 -1.38 -7.81 -3.51
C GLU A 46 -2.49 -8.86 -3.39
N ARG A 47 -3.63 -8.49 -2.80
CA ARG A 47 -4.80 -9.38 -2.73
C ARG A 47 -5.32 -9.74 -4.13
N LEU A 48 -5.37 -8.80 -5.07
CA LEU A 48 -5.77 -9.06 -6.45
C LEU A 48 -4.79 -10.02 -7.15
N ARG A 49 -3.49 -9.85 -6.92
CA ARG A 49 -2.45 -10.75 -7.45
C ARG A 49 -2.61 -12.17 -6.93
N ALA A 50 -2.86 -12.33 -5.62
CA ALA A 50 -3.13 -13.63 -5.02
C ALA A 50 -4.40 -14.29 -5.60
N ILE A 51 -5.49 -13.53 -5.77
CA ILE A 51 -6.71 -14.03 -6.42
C ILE A 51 -6.40 -14.51 -7.84
N HIS A 52 -5.63 -13.73 -8.61
CA HIS A 52 -5.26 -14.10 -9.98
C HIS A 52 -4.46 -15.43 -10.02
N GLN A 53 -3.54 -15.64 -9.08
CA GLN A 53 -2.80 -16.90 -8.96
C GLN A 53 -3.70 -18.09 -8.63
N ILE A 54 -4.65 -17.91 -7.72
CA ILE A 54 -5.63 -18.95 -7.35
C ILE A 54 -6.49 -19.32 -8.57
N LEU A 55 -7.01 -18.33 -9.28
CA LEU A 55 -7.81 -18.54 -10.49
C LEU A 55 -7.03 -19.28 -11.57
N ASN A 56 -5.77 -18.87 -11.84
CA ASN A 56 -4.91 -19.57 -12.80
C ASN A 56 -4.65 -21.02 -12.40
N THR A 57 -4.47 -21.29 -11.10
CA THR A 57 -4.29 -22.66 -10.58
C THR A 57 -5.54 -23.50 -10.82
N TRP A 58 -6.73 -22.94 -10.61
CA TRP A 58 -7.99 -23.65 -10.86
C TRP A 58 -8.19 -23.94 -12.34
N VAL A 59 -7.89 -22.98 -13.21
CA VAL A 59 -7.94 -23.17 -14.67
C VAL A 59 -6.98 -24.27 -15.10
N LEU A 60 -5.73 -24.25 -14.60
CA LEU A 60 -4.73 -25.28 -14.92
C LEU A 60 -5.19 -26.67 -14.49
N ARG A 61 -5.79 -26.80 -13.30
CA ARG A 61 -6.33 -28.08 -12.82
C ARG A 61 -7.47 -28.57 -13.71
N ALA A 62 -8.42 -27.69 -14.05
CA ALA A 62 -9.57 -28.04 -14.89
C ALA A 62 -9.17 -28.52 -16.30
N THR A 63 -8.08 -27.98 -16.86
CA THR A 63 -7.56 -28.39 -18.18
C THR A 63 -6.74 -29.69 -18.12
N THR A 64 -6.18 -30.05 -16.97
CA THR A 64 -5.52 -31.36 -16.77
C THR A 64 -6.48 -32.49 -16.43
N ASP A 65 -7.62 -32.20 -15.77
CA ASP A 65 -8.63 -33.19 -15.34
C ASP A 65 -9.56 -33.63 -16.49
N THR A 66 -9.43 -33.02 -17.67
CA THR A 66 -10.23 -33.31 -18.88
C THR A 66 -9.56 -34.29 -19.85
N ARG A 67 -8.49 -34.99 -19.45
CA ARG A 67 -7.81 -36.06 -20.21
C ARG A 67 -7.85 -37.38 -19.46
#